data_AF-A0A257J457-F1
#
_entry.id   AF-A0A257J457-F1
#
_cell.length_a   1.000
_cell.length_b   1.000
_cell.length_c   1.000
_cell.angle_alpha   90.00
_cell.angle_beta   90.00
_cell.angle_gamma   90.00
#
_symmetry.space_group_name_H-M   'P 1'
#
loop_
_entity.id
_entity.type
_entity.pdbx_description
1 polymer ?
#
loop_
_entity_poly.entity_id
_entity_poly.type
_entity_poly.pdbx_seq_one_letter_code
_entity_poly.pdbx_strand_id
1 'polypeptide(L)'
;MIRRVASILACVAALSACAPPLPKGVSASDLEAALDDKVGDLNTCVLIAKAGSGDLVYRYGTHVACGTAWPTCLGTSLTTADAQLAPVSRSRSASNLSCLTKPDGSRSVAWATGAVEGHADLVFVAVMEGTTTPPGMVVAEHLASAFRSAGF
;
A
#
# COMPACT_ATOMS: atom_id res chain seq x y z
N MET A 1 11.19 60.80 2.39
CA MET A 1 11.26 60.08 1.09
C MET A 1 11.85 58.70 1.33
N ILE A 2 11.21 57.71 0.74
CA ILE A 2 11.34 56.26 0.96
C ILE A 2 12.64 55.72 0.36
N ARG A 3 13.33 54.80 1.07
CA ARG A 3 14.23 53.83 0.43
C ARG A 3 13.99 52.44 1.02
N ARG A 4 13.54 51.54 0.14
CA ARG A 4 13.06 50.18 0.40
C ARG A 4 14.15 49.14 0.13
N VAL A 5 13.91 47.93 0.65
CA VAL A 5 14.44 46.61 0.25
C VAL A 5 15.90 46.41 0.70
N ALA A 6 16.32 45.34 1.38
CA ALA A 6 15.96 43.94 1.27
C ALA A 6 16.28 43.21 2.58
N SER A 7 15.43 42.27 2.98
CA SER A 7 15.84 41.04 3.67
C SER A 7 14.71 40.03 3.46
N ILE A 8 14.76 39.37 2.31
CA ILE A 8 13.87 38.27 1.98
C ILE A 8 14.28 37.07 2.85
N LEU A 9 13.30 36.62 3.62
CA LEU A 9 13.28 35.47 4.50
C LEU A 9 13.69 34.20 3.74
N ALA A 10 14.83 33.60 4.10
CA ALA A 10 15.24 32.29 3.62
C ALA A 10 14.54 31.19 4.42
N CYS A 11 13.29 30.88 4.07
CA CYS A 11 12.63 29.64 4.47
C CYS A 11 12.89 28.57 3.41
N VAL A 12 14.03 27.89 3.48
CA VAL A 12 14.28 26.68 2.70
C VAL A 12 13.52 25.53 3.38
N ALA A 13 12.47 25.06 2.71
CA ALA A 13 11.63 23.96 3.13
C ALA A 13 12.41 22.63 3.12
N ALA A 14 12.89 22.20 4.29
CA ALA A 14 13.35 20.83 4.51
C ALA A 14 12.17 19.95 4.93
N LEU A 15 11.32 19.57 3.97
CA LEU A 15 10.36 18.47 4.13
C LEU A 15 10.79 17.28 3.25
N SER A 16 12.02 16.79 3.41
CA SER A 16 12.34 15.42 2.99
C SER A 16 11.92 14.49 4.14
N ALA A 17 10.64 14.10 4.11
CA ALA A 17 10.07 13.11 5.02
C ALA A 17 10.91 11.82 4.99
N CYS A 18 11.45 11.43 6.15
CA CYS A 18 12.34 10.30 6.35
C CYS A 18 11.65 8.93 6.21
N ALA A 19 10.92 8.69 5.11
CA ALA A 19 10.50 7.34 4.78
C ALA A 19 11.75 6.54 4.35
N PRO A 20 11.96 5.32 4.86
CA PRO A 20 13.02 4.46 4.35
C PRO A 20 12.89 4.24 2.84
N PRO A 21 13.99 4.21 2.09
CA PRO A 21 13.93 4.02 0.65
C PRO A 21 13.57 2.57 0.29
N LEU A 22 13.05 2.39 -0.93
CA LEU A 22 12.92 1.08 -1.58
C LEU A 22 14.29 0.36 -1.67
N PRO A 23 14.30 -0.98 -1.83
CA PRO A 23 15.52 -1.73 -2.06
C PRO A 23 16.33 -1.17 -3.24
N LYS A 24 17.67 -1.35 -3.19
CA LYS A 24 18.53 -0.94 -4.28
C LYS A 24 18.15 -1.68 -5.57
N GLY A 25 17.99 -0.93 -6.66
CA GLY A 25 17.62 -1.49 -7.97
C GLY A 25 16.11 -1.48 -8.23
N VAL A 26 15.28 -1.24 -7.22
CA VAL A 26 13.83 -1.07 -7.39
C VAL A 26 13.53 0.42 -7.63
N SER A 27 12.97 0.72 -8.80
CA SER A 27 12.48 2.05 -9.13
C SER A 27 11.05 2.26 -8.62
N ALA A 28 10.79 3.39 -7.97
CA ALA A 28 9.44 3.76 -7.56
C ALA A 28 8.50 3.93 -8.76
N SER A 29 8.98 4.45 -9.90
CA SER A 29 8.15 4.61 -11.10
C SER A 29 7.78 3.28 -11.74
N ASP A 30 8.71 2.32 -11.73
CA ASP A 30 8.50 1.03 -12.38
C ASP A 30 7.59 0.16 -11.50
N LEU A 31 7.72 0.30 -10.17
CA LEU A 31 6.78 -0.27 -9.22
C LEU A 31 5.37 0.31 -9.37
N GLU A 32 5.22 1.63 -9.45
CA GLU A 32 3.92 2.27 -9.68
C GLU A 32 3.28 1.75 -10.97
N ALA A 33 4.03 1.75 -12.09
CA ALA A 33 3.53 1.29 -13.38
C ALA A 33 3.14 -0.20 -13.37
N ALA A 34 3.91 -1.04 -12.68
CA ALA A 34 3.60 -2.46 -12.55
C ALA A 34 2.35 -2.70 -11.68
N LEU A 35 2.12 -1.88 -10.65
CA LEU A 35 0.92 -1.94 -9.82
C LEU A 35 -0.30 -1.38 -10.55
N ASP A 36 -0.16 -0.30 -11.30
CA ASP A 36 -1.21 0.25 -12.18
C ASP A 36 -1.72 -0.82 -13.16
N ASP A 37 -0.81 -1.55 -13.82
CA ASP A 37 -1.17 -2.61 -14.77
C ASP A 37 -1.92 -3.78 -14.12
N LYS A 38 -1.55 -4.14 -12.88
CA LYS A 38 -1.99 -5.40 -12.26
C LYS A 38 -3.15 -5.24 -11.29
N VAL A 39 -3.21 -4.13 -10.56
CA VAL A 39 -4.16 -3.89 -9.47
C VAL A 39 -4.72 -2.46 -9.48
N GLY A 40 -4.51 -1.69 -10.55
CA GLY A 40 -4.95 -0.31 -10.63
C GLY A 40 -6.47 -0.14 -10.59
N ASP A 41 -6.97 0.39 -9.48
CA ASP A 41 -8.36 0.80 -9.28
C ASP A 41 -8.42 1.95 -8.25
N LEU A 42 -9.50 2.73 -8.27
CA LEU A 42 -9.71 3.88 -7.38
C LEU A 42 -9.64 3.52 -5.88
N ASN A 43 -10.08 2.31 -5.53
CA ASN A 43 -10.13 1.83 -4.15
C ASN A 43 -9.00 0.84 -3.80
N THR A 44 -8.01 0.68 -4.68
CA THR A 44 -6.83 -0.13 -4.37
C THR A 44 -5.87 0.63 -3.46
N CYS A 45 -5.37 -0.06 -2.44
CA CYS A 45 -4.22 0.37 -1.66
C CYS A 45 -3.21 -0.78 -1.57
N VAL A 46 -1.93 -0.49 -1.78
CA VAL A 46 -0.81 -1.40 -1.50
C VAL A 46 0.21 -0.66 -0.65
N LEU A 47 0.54 -1.22 0.50
CA LEU A 47 1.57 -0.73 1.40
C LEU A 47 2.71 -1.73 1.41
N ILE A 48 3.94 -1.25 1.27
CA ILE A 48 5.16 -2.04 1.50
C ILE A 48 5.89 -1.42 2.67
N ALA A 49 6.27 -2.24 3.64
CA ALA A 49 6.94 -1.79 4.85
C ALA A 49 8.06 -2.73 5.28
N LYS A 50 8.96 -2.21 6.12
CA LYS A 50 9.97 -3.03 6.78
C LYS A 50 9.31 -4.05 7.72
N ALA A 51 9.70 -5.30 7.59
CA ALA A 51 9.35 -6.35 8.52
C ALA A 51 9.91 -6.02 9.91
N GLY A 52 9.15 -6.34 10.96
CA GLY A 52 9.49 -6.04 12.36
C GLY A 52 9.08 -4.63 12.80
N SER A 53 9.52 -3.58 12.11
CA SER A 53 9.21 -2.19 12.49
C SER A 53 7.87 -1.68 11.96
N GLY A 54 7.47 -2.11 10.76
CA GLY A 54 6.30 -1.57 10.07
C GLY A 54 6.56 -0.19 9.45
N ASP A 55 7.82 0.24 9.34
CA ASP A 55 8.15 1.52 8.70
C ASP A 55 7.76 1.45 7.22
N LEU A 56 6.86 2.35 6.80
CA LEU A 56 6.36 2.41 5.45
C LEU A 56 7.48 2.80 4.48
N VAL A 57 7.71 1.95 3.48
CA VAL A 57 8.70 2.13 2.41
C VAL A 57 8.03 2.64 1.15
N TYR A 58 6.82 2.17 0.87
CA TYR A 58 6.08 2.52 -0.33
C TYR A 58 4.57 2.47 -0.10
N ARG A 59 3.84 3.37 -0.77
CA ARG A 59 2.39 3.31 -0.88
C ARG A 59 1.98 3.48 -2.33
N TYR A 60 1.17 2.53 -2.79
CA TYR A 60 0.30 2.66 -3.95
C TYR A 60 -1.10 3.05 -3.50
N GLY A 61 -1.75 3.94 -4.26
CA GLY A 61 -3.04 4.49 -3.92
C GLY A 61 -2.97 5.67 -2.95
N THR A 62 -4.12 6.31 -2.73
CA THR A 62 -4.18 7.52 -1.90
C THR A 62 -4.22 7.19 -0.41
N HIS A 63 -3.86 8.17 0.43
CA HIS A 63 -4.11 8.07 1.88
C HIS A 63 -5.58 7.78 2.22
N VAL A 64 -6.51 8.26 1.40
CA VAL A 64 -7.95 8.01 1.59
C VAL A 64 -8.26 6.53 1.30
N ALA A 65 -7.75 5.98 0.19
CA ALA A 65 -7.94 4.57 -0.14
C ALA A 65 -7.36 3.66 0.95
N CYS A 66 -6.13 3.93 1.41
CA CYS A 66 -5.46 3.15 2.45
C CYS A 66 -6.08 3.29 3.85
N GLY A 67 -6.66 4.46 4.15
CA GLY A 67 -7.33 4.76 5.41
C GLY A 67 -8.81 4.37 5.43
N THR A 68 -9.37 3.88 4.32
CA THR A 68 -10.77 3.42 4.27
C THR A 68 -10.91 2.08 4.96
N ALA A 69 -11.94 1.95 5.80
CA ALA A 69 -12.20 0.74 6.56
C ALA A 69 -13.07 -0.24 5.76
N TRP A 70 -12.59 -1.47 5.59
CA TRP A 70 -13.29 -2.56 4.92
C TRP A 70 -13.43 -3.78 5.85
N PRO A 71 -14.39 -4.68 5.59
CA PRO A 71 -14.52 -5.92 6.34
C PRO A 71 -13.22 -6.73 6.33
N THR A 72 -12.80 -7.27 7.48
CA THR A 72 -11.62 -8.15 7.60
C THR A 72 -11.81 -9.50 6.90
N CYS A 73 -13.05 -9.81 6.51
CA CYS A 73 -13.50 -11.12 6.04
C CYS A 73 -13.32 -12.24 7.07
N LEU A 74 -13.05 -11.90 8.33
CA LEU A 74 -13.05 -12.78 9.49
C LEU A 74 -14.06 -12.24 10.49
N GLY A 75 -15.32 -12.68 10.34
CA GLY A 75 -16.44 -12.17 11.14
C GLY A 75 -16.92 -10.79 10.67
N THR A 76 -17.27 -9.93 11.62
CA THR A 76 -17.97 -8.65 11.36
C THR A 76 -17.12 -7.40 11.59
N SER A 77 -15.82 -7.57 11.86
CA SER A 77 -14.92 -6.45 12.13
C SER A 77 -14.50 -5.73 10.85
N LEU A 78 -14.26 -4.42 10.98
CA LEU A 78 -13.69 -3.59 9.92
C LEU A 78 -12.23 -3.24 10.24
N THR A 79 -11.42 -3.03 9.22
CA THR A 79 -10.02 -2.60 9.35
C THR A 79 -9.57 -1.80 8.14
N THR A 80 -8.46 -1.08 8.26
CA THR A 80 -7.83 -0.32 7.17
C THR A 80 -6.50 -0.97 6.79
N ALA A 81 -5.99 -0.67 5.58
CA ALA A 81 -4.66 -1.14 5.19
C ALA A 81 -3.57 -0.58 6.12
N ASP A 82 -3.66 0.70 6.48
CA ASP A 82 -2.70 1.33 7.42
C ASP A 82 -2.70 0.62 8.79
N ALA A 83 -3.87 0.22 9.31
CA ALA A 83 -3.98 -0.48 10.59
C ALA A 83 -3.43 -1.92 10.55
N GLN A 84 -3.48 -2.58 9.40
CA GLN A 84 -2.95 -3.93 9.19
C GLN A 84 -1.42 -3.97 9.08
N LEU A 85 -0.78 -2.85 8.76
CA LEU A 85 0.67 -2.81 8.54
C LEU A 85 1.47 -3.25 9.77
N ALA A 86 1.09 -2.80 10.97
CA ALA A 86 1.78 -3.15 12.21
C ALA A 86 1.68 -4.64 12.63
N PRO A 87 0.49 -5.29 12.62
CA PRO A 87 0.42 -6.72 12.90
C PRO A 87 1.08 -7.57 11.81
N VAL A 88 0.98 -7.18 10.53
CA VAL A 88 1.61 -7.90 9.42
C VAL A 88 3.13 -7.76 9.46
N SER A 89 3.68 -6.59 9.79
CA SER A 89 5.14 -6.42 9.88
C SER A 89 5.76 -7.31 10.95
N ARG A 90 5.07 -7.53 12.08
CA ARG A 90 5.55 -8.38 13.17
C ARG A 90 5.40 -9.87 12.86
N SER A 91 4.24 -10.28 12.36
CA SER A 91 3.91 -11.71 12.15
C SER A 91 4.43 -12.25 10.82
N ARG A 92 4.51 -11.39 9.79
CA ARG A 92 4.78 -11.72 8.39
C ARG A 92 3.79 -12.74 7.81
N SER A 93 2.62 -12.86 8.44
CA SER A 93 1.62 -13.86 8.06
C SER A 93 1.05 -13.55 6.69
N ALA A 94 1.05 -14.58 5.83
CA ALA A 94 0.35 -14.52 4.57
C ALA A 94 -1.16 -14.67 4.82
N SER A 95 -1.97 -13.81 4.20
CA SER A 95 -3.42 -13.88 4.27
C SER A 95 -4.02 -13.39 2.97
N ASN A 96 -4.90 -14.19 2.38
CA ASN A 96 -5.55 -13.92 1.10
C ASN A 96 -7.04 -14.15 1.29
N LEU A 97 -7.79 -13.10 1.62
CA LEU A 97 -9.19 -13.20 2.01
C LEU A 97 -10.07 -12.34 1.12
N SER A 98 -11.33 -12.75 0.96
CA SER A 98 -12.32 -11.95 0.25
C SER A 98 -13.71 -12.17 0.81
N CYS A 99 -14.53 -11.13 0.72
CA CYS A 99 -15.90 -11.16 1.17
C CYS A 99 -16.68 -10.02 0.52
N LEU A 100 -18.00 -10.07 0.64
CA LEU A 100 -18.88 -9.03 0.12
C LEU A 100 -18.78 -7.78 1.01
N THR A 101 -18.75 -6.61 0.38
CA THR A 101 -18.89 -5.31 1.09
C THR A 101 -20.32 -4.80 1.06
N LYS A 102 -21.16 -5.37 0.20
CA LYS A 102 -22.59 -5.08 0.13
C LYS A 102 -23.43 -6.36 0.22
N PRO A 103 -24.58 -6.34 0.94
CA PRO A 103 -25.48 -7.49 1.05
C PRO A 103 -26.07 -7.96 -0.29
N ASP A 104 -26.18 -7.06 -1.27
CA ASP A 104 -26.69 -7.36 -2.60
C ASP A 104 -25.67 -8.08 -3.51
N GLY A 105 -24.46 -8.33 -3.02
CA GLY A 105 -23.39 -8.99 -3.77
C GLY A 105 -22.76 -8.14 -4.88
N SER A 106 -23.16 -6.87 -5.02
CA SER A 106 -22.69 -6.00 -6.11
C SER A 106 -21.24 -5.55 -5.96
N ARG A 107 -20.66 -5.69 -4.76
CA ARG A 107 -19.28 -5.29 -4.46
C ARG A 107 -18.63 -6.26 -3.48
N SER A 108 -17.33 -6.43 -3.66
CA SER A 108 -16.48 -7.25 -2.82
C SER A 108 -15.18 -6.53 -2.50
N VAL A 109 -14.58 -6.93 -1.37
CA VAL A 109 -13.23 -6.56 -0.98
C VAL A 109 -12.35 -7.79 -1.03
N ALA A 110 -11.12 -7.60 -1.46
CA ALA A 110 -10.05 -8.58 -1.42
C ALA A 110 -8.87 -8.02 -0.63
N TRP A 111 -8.37 -8.83 0.29
CA TRP A 111 -7.18 -8.57 1.08
C TRP A 111 -6.07 -9.53 0.67
N ALA A 112 -4.86 -9.02 0.57
CA ALA A 112 -3.65 -9.81 0.40
C ALA A 112 -2.54 -9.26 1.31
N THR A 113 -1.92 -10.10 2.11
CA THR A 113 -0.78 -9.74 2.96
C THR A 113 0.31 -10.79 2.86
N GLY A 114 1.55 -10.43 3.15
CA GLY A 114 2.65 -11.39 3.22
C GLY A 114 4.02 -10.73 3.20
N ALA A 115 5.06 -11.55 3.16
CA ALA A 115 6.41 -11.10 2.83
C ALA A 115 6.49 -10.78 1.33
N VAL A 116 7.36 -9.83 0.96
CA VAL A 116 7.71 -9.62 -0.45
C VAL A 116 8.67 -10.75 -0.86
N GLU A 117 8.38 -11.43 -1.96
CA GLU A 117 9.22 -12.52 -2.49
C GLU A 117 10.65 -12.00 -2.73
N GLY A 118 11.69 -12.79 -2.40
CA GLY A 118 13.09 -12.35 -2.49
C GLY A 118 13.54 -11.36 -1.40
N HIS A 119 12.61 -10.69 -0.71
CA HIS A 119 12.86 -9.63 0.26
C HIS A 119 12.24 -9.92 1.63
N ALA A 120 12.86 -10.83 2.39
CA ALA A 120 12.37 -11.24 3.72
C ALA A 120 12.40 -10.12 4.78
N ASP A 121 13.05 -8.99 4.49
CA ASP A 121 13.06 -7.77 5.29
C ASP A 121 11.87 -6.85 4.99
N LEU A 122 11.05 -7.17 3.99
CA LEU A 122 9.86 -6.42 3.60
C LEU A 122 8.58 -7.26 3.72
N VAL A 123 7.50 -6.58 4.06
CA VAL A 123 6.13 -7.10 4.02
C VAL A 123 5.25 -6.19 3.19
N PHE A 124 4.13 -6.73 2.71
CA PHE A 124 3.10 -5.94 2.08
C PHE A 124 1.73 -6.16 2.73
N VAL A 125 0.89 -5.14 2.62
CA VAL A 125 -0.55 -5.18 2.88
C VAL A 125 -1.23 -4.59 1.67
N ALA A 126 -2.18 -5.29 1.10
CA ALA A 126 -2.98 -4.82 0.00
C ALA A 126 -4.47 -5.02 0.27
N VAL A 127 -5.25 -4.06 -0.21
CA VAL A 127 -6.71 -4.13 -0.24
C VAL A 127 -7.21 -3.57 -1.56
N MET A 128 -8.21 -4.23 -2.12
CA MET A 128 -8.91 -3.79 -3.33
C MET A 128 -10.41 -3.97 -3.09
N GLU A 129 -11.21 -2.96 -3.38
CA GLU A 129 -12.67 -3.02 -3.21
C GLU A 129 -13.38 -2.46 -4.43
N GLY A 130 -14.41 -3.15 -4.92
CA GLY A 130 -14.96 -2.83 -6.23
C GLY A 130 -16.02 -3.83 -6.69
N THR A 131 -16.55 -3.58 -7.89
CA THR A 131 -17.61 -4.41 -8.51
C THR A 131 -17.07 -5.64 -9.23
N THR A 132 -15.78 -5.62 -9.60
CA THR A 132 -15.10 -6.70 -10.32
C THR A 132 -13.82 -7.14 -9.61
N THR A 133 -13.72 -6.84 -8.32
CA THR A 133 -12.55 -7.18 -7.50
C THR A 133 -12.28 -8.68 -7.55
N PRO A 134 -11.09 -9.11 -8.03
CA PRO A 134 -10.72 -10.51 -8.04
C PRO A 134 -10.52 -11.01 -6.61
N PRO A 135 -10.63 -12.33 -6.35
CA PRO A 135 -10.36 -12.89 -5.03
C PRO A 135 -8.94 -12.57 -4.54
N GLY A 136 -8.76 -12.51 -3.21
CA GLY A 136 -7.51 -12.10 -2.56
C GLY A 136 -6.29 -12.93 -2.98
N MET A 137 -6.49 -14.21 -3.30
CA MET A 137 -5.43 -15.07 -3.84
C MET A 137 -4.94 -14.62 -5.23
N VAL A 138 -5.85 -14.14 -6.08
CA VAL A 138 -5.53 -13.60 -7.41
C VAL A 138 -4.88 -12.22 -7.28
N VAL A 139 -5.37 -11.38 -6.34
CA VAL A 139 -4.70 -10.12 -6.00
C VAL A 139 -3.26 -10.37 -5.52
N ALA A 140 -3.04 -11.36 -4.66
CA ALA A 140 -1.71 -11.72 -4.19
C ALA A 140 -0.78 -12.18 -5.34
N GLU A 141 -1.30 -12.95 -6.30
CA GLU A 141 -0.55 -13.36 -7.49
C GLU A 141 -0.19 -12.17 -8.40
N HIS A 142 -1.15 -11.27 -8.63
CA HIS A 142 -0.96 -10.03 -9.38
C HIS A 142 0.12 -9.15 -8.73
N LEU A 143 0.09 -9.01 -7.40
CA LEU A 143 1.10 -8.27 -6.65
C LEU A 143 2.48 -8.92 -6.74
N ALA A 144 2.57 -10.23 -6.59
CA ALA A 144 3.84 -10.95 -6.76
C ALA A 144 4.40 -10.75 -8.18
N SER A 145 3.55 -10.76 -9.21
CA SER A 145 3.94 -10.44 -10.58
C SER A 145 4.41 -8.99 -10.73
N ALA A 146 3.70 -8.03 -10.13
CA ALA A 146 4.08 -6.62 -10.17
C ALA A 146 5.43 -6.38 -9.48
N PHE A 147 5.64 -6.96 -8.30
CA PHE A 147 6.90 -6.83 -7.56
C PHE A 147 8.08 -7.40 -8.35
N ARG A 148 7.97 -8.61 -8.91
CA ARG A 148 9.02 -9.17 -9.78
C ARG A 148 9.31 -8.30 -11.01
N SER A 149 8.27 -7.72 -11.61
CA SER A 149 8.42 -6.83 -12.78
C SER A 149 9.13 -5.52 -12.41
N ALA A 150 8.97 -5.07 -11.17
CA ALA A 150 9.61 -3.87 -10.63
C ALA A 150 11.03 -4.13 -10.07
N GLY A 151 11.51 -5.37 -10.10
CA GLY A 151 12.86 -5.74 -9.69
C GLY A 151 13.03 -6.07 -8.20
N PHE A 152 11.95 -6.42 -7.50
CA PHE A 152 12.04 -7.17 -6.23
C PHE A 152 12.46 -8.63 -6.48
#